data_AF-A0A5E6S0J0-F1
#
_entry.id   AF-A0A5E6S0J0-F1
#
_cell.length_a   1.000
_cell.length_b   1.000
_cell.length_c   1.000
_cell.angle_alpha   90.00
_cell.angle_beta   90.00
_cell.angle_gamma   90.00
#
_symmetry.space_group_name_H-M   'P 1'
#
loop_
_entity.id
_entity.type
_entity.pdbx_description
1 polymer ?
#
loop_
_entity_poly.entity_id
_entity_poly.type
_entity_poly.pdbx_seq_one_letter_code
_entity_poly.pdbx_strand_id
1 'polypeptide(L)'
;MSDLPTPWQNFTGQYIAGAWRSGSTRKVLENRNPYDNALLTELSLGDVSDLDDAYQAAATAQKAWAQTLPNERSALFMRAVSVLEARHEEIVD
;
A
#
# COMPACT_ATOMS: atom_id res chain seq x y z
N MET A 1 22.24 13.22 -15.43
CA MET A 1 22.17 12.45 -14.19
C MET A 1 20.73 12.55 -13.75
N SER A 2 19.95 11.46 -13.85
CA SER A 2 18.53 11.47 -13.50
C SER A 2 18.37 11.88 -12.03
N ASP A 3 17.55 12.89 -11.77
CA ASP A 3 17.02 13.16 -10.44
C ASP A 3 15.99 12.08 -10.13
N LEU A 4 16.46 10.89 -9.75
CA LEU A 4 15.57 9.84 -9.28
C LEU A 4 14.94 10.29 -7.96
N PRO A 5 13.62 10.10 -7.80
CA PRO A 5 12.98 10.45 -6.54
C PRO A 5 13.61 9.65 -5.40
N THR A 6 13.66 10.24 -4.20
CA THR A 6 14.11 9.50 -3.01
C THR A 6 13.29 8.22 -2.87
N PRO A 7 13.93 7.03 -2.77
CA PRO A 7 13.21 5.77 -2.66
C PRO A 7 12.27 5.78 -1.46
N TRP A 8 11.09 5.21 -1.66
CA TRP A 8 10.17 4.99 -0.57
C TRP A 8 10.73 3.93 0.38
N GLN A 9 10.45 4.12 1.66
CA GLN A 9 10.95 3.27 2.74
C GLN A 9 9.79 2.88 3.66
N ASN A 10 10.05 1.92 4.55
CA ASN A 10 9.12 1.50 5.60
C ASN A 10 7.81 0.87 5.11
N PHE A 11 7.89 0.03 4.08
CA PHE A 11 6.77 -0.81 3.60
C PHE A 11 6.49 -2.02 4.50
N THR A 12 6.47 -1.82 5.82
CA THR A 12 6.30 -2.89 6.81
C THR A 12 4.91 -2.90 7.45
N GLY A 13 4.13 -1.85 7.22
CA GLY A 13 2.78 -1.68 7.73
C GLY A 13 1.68 -2.06 6.73
N GLN A 14 0.46 -2.13 7.23
CA GLN A 14 -0.77 -2.28 6.46
C GLN A 14 -1.41 -0.90 6.28
N TYR A 15 -1.90 -0.60 5.08
CA TYR A 15 -2.58 0.66 4.81
C TYR A 15 -4.09 0.51 4.99
N ILE A 16 -4.61 0.96 6.12
CA ILE A 16 -6.02 0.79 6.49
C ILE A 16 -6.61 2.15 6.89
N ALA A 17 -7.78 2.47 6.35
CA ALA A 17 -8.49 3.72 6.60
C ALA A 17 -7.67 5.01 6.35
N GLY A 18 -6.74 4.97 5.38
CA GLY A 18 -5.92 6.12 5.01
C GLY A 18 -4.60 6.25 5.79
N ALA A 19 -4.27 5.32 6.68
CA ALA A 19 -3.06 5.35 7.48
C ALA A 19 -2.27 4.02 7.40
N TRP A 20 -0.95 4.13 7.40
CA TRP A 20 -0.05 3.00 7.62
C TRP A 20 -0.03 2.62 9.10
N ARG A 21 -0.25 1.35 9.42
CA ARG A 21 -0.21 0.82 10.78
C ARG A 21 0.44 -0.56 10.84
N SER A 22 1.02 -0.92 11.99
CA SER A 22 1.47 -2.29 12.22
C SER A 22 0.27 -3.24 12.23
N GLY A 23 0.47 -4.49 11.80
CA GLY A 23 -0.49 -5.55 12.08
C GLY A 23 -0.66 -5.76 13.58
N SER A 24 -1.86 -6.18 13.98
CA SER A 24 -2.26 -6.31 15.39
C SER A 24 -1.68 -7.54 16.09
N THR A 25 -1.03 -8.45 15.35
CA THR A 25 -0.36 -9.61 15.96
C THR A 25 1.07 -9.31 16.38
N ARG A 26 1.63 -10.16 17.23
CA ARG A 26 3.08 -10.20 17.51
C ARG A 26 3.88 -11.05 16.53
N LYS A 27 3.23 -11.61 15.50
CA LYS A 27 3.88 -12.47 14.51
C LYS A 27 4.42 -11.60 13.39
N VAL A 28 5.63 -11.91 12.96
CA VAL A 28 6.26 -11.30 11.79
C VAL A 28 6.39 -12.33 10.67
N LEU A 29 6.28 -11.87 9.43
CA LEU A 29 6.64 -12.63 8.24
C LEU A 29 7.95 -12.07 7.70
N GLU A 30 8.96 -12.93 7.59
CA GLU A 30 10.20 -12.61 6.91
C GLU A 30 9.96 -12.59 5.39
N ASN A 31 10.14 -11.44 4.75
CA ASN A 31 10.20 -11.33 3.31
C ASN A 31 11.64 -11.59 2.86
N ARG A 32 11.86 -12.63 2.06
CA ARG A 32 13.19 -13.07 1.64
C ARG A 32 13.30 -13.05 0.12
N ASN A 33 14.46 -12.66 -0.38
CA ASN A 33 14.78 -12.68 -1.80
C ASN A 33 14.79 -14.15 -2.29
N PRO A 34 13.99 -14.52 -3.32
CA PRO A 34 13.94 -15.90 -3.79
C PRO A 34 15.22 -16.38 -4.50
N TYR A 35 16.11 -15.46 -4.91
CA TYR A 35 17.35 -15.81 -5.60
C TYR A 35 18.44 -16.31 -4.63
N ASP A 36 18.64 -15.63 -3.50
CA ASP A 36 19.75 -15.87 -2.56
C ASP A 36 19.30 -16.08 -1.10
N ASN A 37 17.99 -16.03 -0.84
CA ASN A 37 17.36 -16.15 0.48
C ASN A 37 17.73 -15.02 1.48
N ALA A 38 18.31 -13.92 1.01
CA ALA A 38 18.61 -12.76 1.83
C ALA A 38 17.31 -12.16 2.42
N LEU A 39 17.37 -11.73 3.68
CA LEU A 39 16.24 -11.07 4.33
C LEU A 39 16.08 -9.64 3.77
N LEU A 40 14.92 -9.35 3.19
CA LEU A 40 14.56 -8.05 2.65
C LEU A 40 13.91 -7.17 3.73
N THR A 41 12.91 -7.72 4.43
CA THR A 41 12.20 -7.02 5.50
C THR A 41 11.38 -7.97 6.37
N GLU A 42 10.80 -7.45 7.45
CA GLU A 42 9.85 -8.14 8.32
C GLU A 42 8.51 -7.43 8.32
N LEU A 43 7.44 -8.16 8.03
CA LEU A 43 6.08 -7.63 7.97
C LEU A 43 5.31 -8.07 9.21
N SER A 44 4.80 -7.11 9.98
CA SER A 44 3.93 -7.43 11.12
C SER A 44 2.58 -7.92 10.61
N LEU A 45 2.24 -9.17 10.93
CA LEU A 45 1.02 -9.81 10.44
C LEU A 45 -0.21 -9.24 11.12
N GLY A 46 -1.26 -9.05 10.34
CA GLY A 46 -2.56 -8.67 10.86
C GLY A 46 -3.37 -9.87 11.36
N ASP A 47 -4.43 -9.58 12.10
CA ASP A 47 -5.45 -10.55 12.45
C ASP A 47 -6.85 -10.13 11.98
N VAL A 48 -7.87 -10.84 12.47
CA VAL A 48 -9.27 -10.60 12.10
C VAL A 48 -9.71 -9.18 12.49
N SER A 49 -9.16 -8.58 13.55
CA SER A 49 -9.52 -7.21 13.92
C SER A 49 -9.02 -6.18 12.91
N ASP A 50 -7.81 -6.37 12.36
CA ASP A 50 -7.31 -5.52 11.28
C ASP A 50 -8.18 -5.63 10.02
N LEU A 51 -8.63 -6.85 9.73
CA LEU A 51 -9.52 -7.13 8.61
C LEU A 51 -10.89 -6.46 8.81
N ASP A 52 -11.48 -6.59 9.99
CA ASP A 52 -12.77 -5.99 10.34
C ASP A 52 -12.72 -4.46 10.22
N ASP A 53 -11.67 -3.83 10.75
CA ASP A 53 -11.43 -2.40 10.61
C ASP A 53 -11.34 -1.97 9.14
N ALA A 54 -10.63 -2.74 8.31
CA ALA A 54 -10.52 -2.45 6.88
C ALA A 54 -11.88 -2.52 6.18
N TYR A 55 -12.68 -3.54 6.49
CA TYR A 55 -14.04 -3.67 5.95
C TYR A 55 -14.95 -2.54 6.42
N GLN A 56 -14.93 -2.18 7.70
CA GLN A 56 -15.77 -1.10 8.24
C GLN A 56 -15.40 0.26 7.63
N ALA A 57 -14.10 0.54 7.49
CA ALA A 57 -13.62 1.76 6.85
C ALA A 57 -14.02 1.81 5.38
N ALA A 58 -13.83 0.71 4.64
CA ALA A 58 -14.24 0.61 3.24
C ALA A 58 -15.75 0.79 3.06
N ALA A 59 -16.58 0.14 3.90
CA ALA A 59 -18.04 0.26 3.85
C ALA A 59 -18.52 1.69 4.14
N THR A 60 -17.84 2.39 5.05
CA THR A 60 -18.10 3.81 5.33
C THR A 60 -17.74 4.70 4.15
N ALA A 61 -16.52 4.54 3.62
CA ALA A 61 -16.02 5.35 2.50
C ALA A 61 -16.79 5.09 1.18
N GLN A 62 -17.29 3.87 1.00
CA GLN A 62 -18.02 3.46 -0.20
C GLN A 62 -19.20 4.39 -0.50
N LYS A 63 -19.91 4.87 0.54
CA LYS A 63 -21.11 5.70 0.36
C LYS A 63 -20.80 7.00 -0.39
N ALA A 64 -19.71 7.66 0.01
CA ALA A 64 -19.25 8.88 -0.66
C ALA A 64 -18.65 8.56 -2.04
N TRP A 65 -17.86 7.49 -2.13
CA TRP A 65 -17.23 7.06 -3.38
C TRP A 65 -18.24 6.69 -4.48
N ALA A 66 -19.37 6.08 -4.10
CA ALA A 66 -20.44 5.73 -5.02
C ALA A 66 -21.10 6.96 -5.65
N GLN A 67 -21.05 8.12 -4.98
CA GLN A 67 -21.59 9.38 -5.47
C GLN A 67 -20.61 10.16 -6.36
N THR A 68 -19.32 9.79 -6.35
CA THR A 68 -18.30 10.42 -7.21
C THR A 68 -18.64 10.23 -8.68
N LEU A 69 -18.40 11.24 -9.52
CA LEU A 69 -18.70 11.14 -10.94
C LEU A 69 -17.70 10.20 -11.66
N PRO A 70 -18.10 9.52 -12.75
CA PRO A 70 -17.20 8.64 -13.50
C PRO A 70 -15.91 9.33 -13.97
N ASN A 71 -15.99 10.58 -14.42
CA ASN A 71 -14.83 11.37 -14.85
C ASN A 71 -13.90 11.72 -13.69
N GLU A 72 -14.43 12.04 -12.51
CA GLU A 72 -13.63 12.31 -11.31
C GLU A 72 -12.89 11.05 -10.83
N ARG A 73 -13.57 9.89 -10.84
CA ARG A 73 -12.93 8.61 -10.54
C ARG A 73 -11.81 8.29 -11.54
N SER A 74 -12.08 8.47 -12.84
CA SER A 74 -11.09 8.27 -13.90
C SER A 74 -9.87 9.19 -13.70
N ALA A 75 -10.11 10.48 -13.42
CA ALA A 75 -9.05 11.43 -13.15
C ALA A 75 -8.19 11.02 -11.94
N LEU A 76 -8.80 10.51 -10.85
CA LEU A 76 -8.05 9.97 -9.72
C LEU A 76 -7.15 8.79 -10.13
N PHE A 77 -7.69 7.82 -10.87
CA PHE A 77 -6.89 6.68 -11.33
C PHE A 77 -5.76 7.10 -12.26
N MET A 78 -5.98 8.05 -13.17
CA MET A 78 -4.91 8.57 -14.04
C MET A 78 -3.80 9.25 -13.24
N ARG A 79 -4.11 9.95 -12.14
CA ARG A 79 -3.05 10.47 -11.25
C ARG A 79 -2.25 9.35 -10.59
N ALA A 80 -2.89 8.27 -10.18
CA ALA A 80 -2.19 7.11 -9.62
C ALA A 80 -1.27 6.45 -10.65
N VAL A 81 -1.70 6.34 -11.91
CA VAL A 81 -0.87 5.87 -13.03
C VAL A 81 0.36 6.77 -13.21
N SER A 82 0.19 8.10 -13.24
CA SER A 82 1.33 9.02 -13.38
C SER A 82 2.35 8.88 -12.25
N VAL A 83 1.92 8.56 -11.02
CA VAL A 83 2.83 8.28 -9.91
C VAL A 83 3.63 7.00 -10.15
N LEU A 84 2.97 5.94 -10.65
CA LEU A 84 3.65 4.67 -10.98
C LEU A 84 4.65 4.85 -12.13
N GLU A 85 4.28 5.57 -13.18
CA GLU A 85 5.15 5.87 -14.32
C GLU A 85 6.40 6.65 -13.88
N ALA A 86 6.22 7.69 -13.06
CA ALA A 86 7.32 8.50 -12.54
C ALA A 86 8.28 7.72 -11.63
N ARG A 87 7.84 6.57 -11.09
CA ARG A 87 8.63 5.72 -10.19
C ARG A 87 8.89 4.33 -10.77
N HIS A 88 8.74 4.16 -12.08
CA HIS A 88 8.90 2.88 -12.75
C HIS A 88 10.24 2.21 -12.38
N GLU A 89 11.35 2.95 -12.45
CA GLU A 89 12.69 2.42 -12.15
C GLU A 89 12.79 1.85 -10.73
N GLU A 90 12.16 2.46 -9.73
CA GLU A 90 12.16 1.96 -8.35
C GLU A 90 11.27 0.72 -8.17
N ILE A 91 10.21 0.58 -8.96
CA ILE A 91 9.23 -0.52 -8.81
C ILE A 91 9.74 -1.82 -9.45
N VAL A 92 10.57 -1.72 -10.48
CA VAL A 92 11.03 -2.88 -11.28
C VAL A 92 12.43 -3.38 -10.91
N ASP A 93 13.20 -2.60 -10.15
CA ASP A 93 14.51 -3.00 -9.61
C ASP A 93 14.35 -4.11 -8.55
#